data_AF-A0A076HPI6-F1
#
_entry.id   AF-A0A076HPI6-F1
#
_cell.length_a   1.000
_cell.length_b   1.000
_cell.length_c   1.000
_cell.angle_alpha   90.00
_cell.angle_beta   90.00
_cell.angle_gamma   90.00
#
_symmetry.space_group_name_H-M   'P 1'
#
loop_
_entity.id
_entity.type
_entity.pdbx_description
1 polymer ?
#
loop_
_entity_poly.entity_id
_entity_poly.type
_entity_poly.pdbx_seq_one_letter_code
_entity_poly.pdbx_strand_id
1 'polypeptide(L)'
;MQLGPGVFISPGCVLDLNVTLAANVLLYTGCLVAHDTFIGAHSLLAPGVRLAGQVAVGERCFLGIGTTVIDSLALGADVRTGGGSVVTRNLPEPGTYVGVPARRLR
;
A
#
# COMPACT_ATOMS: atom_id res chain seq x y z
N MET A 1 -14.81 -3.18 7.72
CA MET A 1 -14.26 -2.46 6.55
C MET A 1 -14.88 -1.09 6.49
N GLN A 2 -14.08 -0.07 6.22
CA GLN A 2 -14.50 1.31 6.08
C GLN A 2 -13.95 1.84 4.75
N LEU A 3 -14.82 2.36 3.89
CA LEU A 3 -14.44 2.91 2.58
C LEU A 3 -14.77 4.40 2.53
N GLY A 4 -13.75 5.21 2.25
CA GLY A 4 -13.91 6.63 1.98
C GLY A 4 -14.56 6.92 0.62
N PRO A 5 -14.96 8.17 0.38
CA PRO A 5 -15.52 8.59 -0.90
C PRO A 5 -14.48 8.48 -2.03
N GLY A 6 -14.92 8.13 -3.23
CA GLY A 6 -14.06 8.05 -4.41
C GLY A 6 -13.08 6.86 -4.43
N VAL A 7 -13.21 5.92 -3.49
CA VAL A 7 -12.45 4.67 -3.51
C VAL A 7 -12.79 3.87 -4.78
N PHE A 8 -11.75 3.41 -5.46
CA PHE A 8 -11.87 2.52 -6.62
C PHE A 8 -11.22 1.18 -6.29
N ILE A 9 -11.96 0.09 -6.51
CA ILE A 9 -11.48 -1.28 -6.30
C ILE A 9 -11.66 -2.06 -7.59
N SER A 10 -10.56 -2.43 -8.22
CA SER A 10 -10.52 -3.21 -9.45
C SER A 10 -10.83 -4.70 -9.18
N PRO A 11 -11.27 -5.48 -10.19
CA PRO A 11 -11.52 -6.91 -10.02
C PRO A 11 -10.33 -7.70 -9.47
N GLY A 12 -10.63 -8.74 -8.69
CA GLY A 12 -9.63 -9.63 -8.10
C GLY A 12 -8.93 -9.08 -6.85
N CYS A 13 -9.25 -7.86 -6.41
CA CYS A 13 -8.77 -7.38 -5.11
C CYS A 13 -9.39 -8.19 -3.96
N VAL A 14 -8.57 -8.51 -2.97
CA VAL A 14 -8.98 -9.17 -1.72
C VAL A 14 -8.71 -8.23 -0.56
N LEU A 15 -9.75 -7.86 0.18
CA LEU A 15 -9.67 -7.00 1.36
C LEU A 15 -10.18 -7.80 2.56
N ASP A 16 -9.36 -7.87 3.59
CA ASP A 16 -9.62 -8.67 4.79
C ASP A 16 -10.35 -7.84 5.88
N LEU A 17 -10.51 -8.44 7.06
CA LEU A 17 -11.17 -7.83 8.22
C LEU A 17 -10.51 -6.52 8.64
N ASN A 18 -11.31 -5.57 9.13
CA ASN A 18 -10.84 -4.28 9.67
C ASN A 18 -9.99 -3.41 8.72
N VAL A 19 -10.07 -3.62 7.40
CA VAL A 19 -9.43 -2.73 6.43
C VAL A 19 -10.15 -1.38 6.36
N THR A 20 -9.37 -0.29 6.46
CA THR A 20 -9.83 1.09 6.28
C THR A 20 -9.14 1.73 5.09
N LEU A 21 -9.93 2.15 4.10
CA LEU A 21 -9.47 2.92 2.95
C LEU A 21 -9.99 4.36 3.06
N ALA A 22 -9.08 5.33 3.06
CA ALA A 22 -9.44 6.74 3.05
C ALA A 22 -9.93 7.21 1.66
N ALA A 23 -10.26 8.50 1.54
CA ALA A 23 -10.79 9.06 0.29
C ALA A 23 -9.84 8.88 -0.90
N ASN A 24 -10.40 8.57 -2.07
CA ASN A 24 -9.68 8.46 -3.34
C ASN A 24 -8.54 7.43 -3.35
N VAL A 25 -8.63 6.38 -2.53
CA VAL A 25 -7.70 5.24 -2.64
C VAL A 25 -8.05 4.42 -3.88
N LEU A 26 -7.03 4.08 -4.67
CA LEU A 26 -7.16 3.31 -5.90
C LEU A 26 -6.47 1.96 -5.73
N LEU A 27 -7.24 0.87 -5.71
CA LEU A 27 -6.74 -0.50 -5.69
C LEU A 27 -6.88 -1.10 -7.09
N TYR A 28 -5.75 -1.36 -7.75
CA TYR A 28 -5.74 -2.00 -9.06
C TYR A 28 -5.81 -3.53 -8.98
N THR A 29 -6.01 -4.17 -10.12
CA THR A 29 -6.35 -5.58 -10.26
C THR A 29 -5.47 -6.49 -9.39
N GLY A 30 -6.11 -7.37 -8.62
CA GLY A 30 -5.40 -8.38 -7.84
C GLY A 30 -4.64 -7.88 -6.61
N CYS A 31 -4.94 -6.68 -6.09
CA CYS A 31 -4.34 -6.25 -4.82
C CYS A 31 -4.83 -7.10 -3.64
N LEU A 32 -3.94 -7.41 -2.71
CA LEU A 32 -4.27 -8.03 -1.41
C LEU A 32 -4.03 -7.01 -0.30
N VAL A 33 -5.06 -6.76 0.51
CA VAL A 33 -4.99 -5.92 1.71
C VAL A 33 -5.44 -6.75 2.90
N ALA A 34 -4.48 -7.24 3.70
CA ALA A 34 -4.76 -8.10 4.84
C ALA A 34 -5.30 -7.33 6.05
N HIS A 35 -5.62 -8.08 7.12
CA HIS A 35 -6.38 -7.57 8.26
C HIS A 35 -5.74 -6.36 8.95
N ASP A 36 -6.58 -5.55 9.59
CA ASP A 36 -6.17 -4.40 10.41
C ASP A 36 -5.27 -3.39 9.67
N THR A 37 -5.44 -3.29 8.34
CA THR A 37 -4.66 -2.39 7.48
C THR A 37 -5.38 -1.07 7.24
N PHE A 38 -4.62 0.03 7.30
CA PHE A 38 -5.08 1.37 6.95
C PHE A 38 -4.37 1.88 5.70
N ILE A 39 -5.11 2.50 4.78
CA ILE A 39 -4.56 3.15 3.59
C ILE A 39 -5.04 4.61 3.54
N GLY A 40 -4.09 5.53 3.62
CA GLY A 40 -4.30 6.98 3.62
C GLY A 40 -4.77 7.53 2.27
N ALA A 41 -5.33 8.73 2.31
CA ALA A 41 -6.05 9.32 1.18
C ALA A 41 -5.16 9.53 -0.05
N HIS A 42 -5.75 9.44 -1.23
CA HIS A 42 -5.08 9.64 -2.53
C HIS A 42 -3.93 8.65 -2.81
N SER A 43 -3.91 7.49 -2.13
CA SER A 43 -2.91 6.45 -2.38
C SER A 43 -3.33 5.52 -3.51
N LEU A 44 -2.35 5.10 -4.31
CA LEU A 44 -2.54 4.19 -5.44
C LEU A 44 -1.73 2.91 -5.17
N LEU A 45 -2.44 1.78 -5.15
CA LEU A 45 -1.86 0.45 -5.15
C LEU A 45 -1.98 -0.12 -6.56
N ALA A 46 -0.83 -0.28 -7.24
CA ALA A 46 -0.77 -0.81 -8.60
C ALA A 46 -1.13 -2.30 -8.62
N PRO A 47 -1.32 -2.92 -9.81
CA PRO A 47 -1.76 -4.31 -9.88
C PRO A 47 -0.89 -5.27 -9.05
N GLY A 48 -1.53 -6.22 -8.37
CA GLY A 48 -0.84 -7.26 -7.60
C GLY A 48 -0.04 -6.78 -6.39
N VAL A 49 -0.25 -5.56 -5.88
CA VAL A 49 0.33 -5.12 -4.61
C VAL A 49 -0.23 -5.98 -3.47
N ARG A 50 0.64 -6.40 -2.54
CA ARG A 50 0.28 -7.23 -1.39
C ARG A 50 0.71 -6.55 -0.09
N LEU A 51 -0.25 -6.20 0.75
CA LEU A 51 -0.02 -5.74 2.10
C LEU A 51 -0.36 -6.87 3.07
N ALA A 52 0.61 -7.25 3.91
CA ALA A 52 0.38 -8.12 5.05
C ALA A 52 -0.45 -7.40 6.14
N GLY A 53 -0.69 -8.07 7.27
CA GLY A 53 -1.55 -7.56 8.33
C GLY A 53 -0.94 -6.35 9.04
N GLN A 54 -1.80 -5.55 9.65
CA GLN A 54 -1.40 -4.43 10.51
C GLN A 54 -0.51 -3.40 9.81
N VAL A 55 -0.68 -3.22 8.49
CA VAL A 55 0.07 -2.24 7.71
C VAL A 55 -0.62 -0.88 7.76
N ALA A 56 0.15 0.19 7.93
CA ALA A 56 -0.33 1.56 7.81
C ALA A 56 0.35 2.24 6.62
N VAL A 57 -0.43 2.57 5.58
CA VAL A 57 0.04 3.36 4.45
C VAL A 57 -0.41 4.81 4.61
N GLY A 58 0.53 5.74 4.56
CA GLY A 58 0.26 7.18 4.63
C GLY A 58 -0.50 7.71 3.41
N GLU A 59 -0.71 9.03 3.38
CA GLU A 59 -1.38 9.69 2.26
C GLU A 59 -0.49 9.79 1.02
N ARG A 60 -1.12 9.90 -0.16
CA ARG A 60 -0.45 10.16 -1.46
C ARG A 60 0.66 9.14 -1.78
N CYS A 61 0.54 7.92 -1.29
CA CYS A 61 1.51 6.87 -1.55
C CYS A 61 1.28 6.25 -2.94
N PHE A 62 2.35 5.81 -3.58
CA PHE A 62 2.29 5.02 -4.79
C PHE A 62 3.01 3.69 -4.56
N LEU A 63 2.28 2.58 -4.56
CA LEU A 63 2.88 1.26 -4.46
C LEU A 63 2.95 0.63 -5.85
N GLY A 64 4.16 0.46 -6.38
CA GLY A 64 4.41 -0.06 -7.73
C GLY A 64 3.97 -1.51 -7.90
N ILE A 65 3.79 -1.94 -9.16
CA ILE A 65 3.22 -3.26 -9.52
C ILE A 65 3.92 -4.39 -8.76
N GLY A 66 3.15 -5.29 -8.13
CA GLY A 66 3.71 -6.41 -7.38
C GLY A 66 4.49 -6.06 -6.10
N THR A 67 4.45 -4.82 -5.61
CA THR A 67 5.07 -4.46 -4.32
C THR A 67 4.49 -5.32 -3.21
N THR A 68 5.36 -5.83 -2.34
CA THR A 68 4.98 -6.59 -1.15
C THR A 68 5.44 -5.84 0.10
N VAL A 69 4.54 -5.64 1.07
CA VAL A 69 4.83 -5.05 2.37
C VAL A 69 4.61 -6.12 3.44
N ILE A 70 5.62 -6.41 4.26
CA ILE A 70 5.49 -7.38 5.34
C ILE A 70 4.69 -6.81 6.52
N ASP A 71 4.33 -7.70 7.44
CA ASP A 71 3.40 -7.43 8.53
C ASP A 71 3.87 -6.33 9.48
N SER A 72 2.91 -5.62 10.08
CA SER A 72 3.15 -4.65 11.16
C SER A 72 4.09 -3.48 10.79
N LEU A 73 3.98 -2.99 9.55
CA LEU A 73 4.80 -1.88 9.04
C LEU A 73 4.02 -0.59 8.78
N ALA A 74 4.69 0.53 8.94
CA ALA A 74 4.20 1.86 8.59
C ALA A 74 5.01 2.49 7.44
N LEU A 75 4.29 2.95 6.42
CA LEU A 75 4.80 3.78 5.33
C LEU A 75 4.29 5.21 5.56
N GLY A 76 5.20 6.17 5.61
CA GLY A 76 4.87 7.59 5.72
C GLY A 76 4.14 8.12 4.48
N ALA A 77 3.70 9.37 4.55
CA ALA A 77 3.09 10.04 3.40
C ALA A 77 4.11 10.20 2.25
N ASP A 78 3.60 10.26 1.02
CA ASP A 78 4.39 10.50 -0.19
C ASP A 78 5.51 9.45 -0.42
N VAL A 79 5.32 8.23 0.10
CA VAL A 79 6.17 7.07 -0.19
C VAL A 79 5.82 6.47 -1.54
N ARG A 80 6.84 6.21 -2.35
CA ARG A 80 6.71 5.57 -3.65
C ARG A 80 7.54 4.28 -3.66
N THR A 81 6.99 3.16 -4.11
CA THR A 81 7.78 1.94 -4.34
C THR A 81 7.94 1.65 -5.82
N GLY A 82 9.10 1.12 -6.20
CA GLY A 82 9.30 0.54 -7.53
C GLY A 82 8.53 -0.78 -7.69
N GLY A 83 8.31 -1.22 -8.93
CA GLY A 83 7.72 -2.52 -9.20
C GLY A 83 8.52 -3.66 -8.58
N GLY A 84 7.83 -4.66 -8.01
CA GLY A 84 8.43 -5.84 -7.39
C GLY A 84 9.21 -5.57 -6.10
N SER A 85 9.10 -4.37 -5.51
CA SER A 85 9.81 -4.04 -4.27
C SER A 85 9.27 -4.81 -3.08
N VAL A 86 10.15 -5.23 -2.16
CA VAL A 86 9.75 -5.90 -0.91
C VAL A 86 10.11 -5.02 0.27
N VAL A 87 9.11 -4.42 0.90
CA VAL A 87 9.27 -3.54 2.06
C VAL A 87 9.34 -4.39 3.31
N THR A 88 10.51 -4.38 3.96
CA THR A 88 10.81 -5.20 5.15
C THR A 88 11.03 -4.40 6.42
N ARG A 89 10.79 -3.07 6.40
CA ARG A 89 10.91 -2.17 7.55
C ARG A 89 10.06 -0.92 7.31
N ASN A 90 9.78 -0.19 8.38
CA ASN A 90 9.09 1.10 8.31
C ASN A 90 9.80 2.06 7.35
N LEU A 91 9.02 2.81 6.58
CA LEU A 91 9.48 3.83 5.65
C LEU A 91 8.93 5.20 6.09
N PRO A 92 9.50 5.84 7.13
CA PRO A 92 8.93 7.05 7.71
C PRO A 92 9.09 8.28 6.81
N GLU A 93 10.11 8.30 5.96
CA GLU A 93 10.44 9.45 5.13
C GLU A 93 9.82 9.34 3.73
N PRO A 94 9.34 10.45 3.15
CA PRO A 94 8.89 10.48 1.77
C PRO A 94 10.04 10.18 0.81
N GLY A 95 9.71 9.62 -0.35
CA GLY A 95 10.69 9.31 -1.38
C GLY A 95 10.41 7.99 -2.10
N THR A 96 11.32 7.64 -2.99
CA THR A 96 11.21 6.43 -3.80
C THR A 96 12.03 5.30 -3.18
N TYR A 97 11.45 4.11 -3.04
CA TYR A 97 12.08 2.93 -2.47
C TYR A 97 12.00 1.78 -3.47
N VAL A 98 13.12 1.12 -3.75
CA VAL A 98 13.20 0.07 -4.76
C VAL A 98 13.98 -1.15 -4.27
N GLY A 99 13.71 -2.30 -4.89
CA GLY A 99 14.50 -3.52 -4.72
C GLY A 99 13.98 -4.47 -3.64
N VAL A 100 14.73 -5.56 -3.45
CA VAL A 100 14.44 -6.64 -2.51
C VAL A 100 15.69 -6.89 -1.67
N PRO A 101 15.72 -6.47 -0.40
CA PRO A 101 14.73 -5.64 0.30
C PRO A 101 14.75 -4.17 -0.14
N ALA A 102 13.60 -3.49 -0.08
CA ALA A 102 13.44 -2.12 -0.53
C ALA A 102 14.40 -1.15 0.18
N ARG A 103 15.10 -0.32 -0.60
CA ARG A 103 16.02 0.74 -0.14
C ARG A 103 15.67 2.04 -0.82
N ARG A 104 15.91 3.15 -0.12
CA ARG A 104 15.67 4.49 -0.66
C ARG A 104 16.55 4.67 -1.89
N LEU A 105 15.93 5.03 -3.01
CA LEU A 105 16.59 5.42 -4.24
C LEU A 105 17.02 6.89 -4.08
N ARG A 106 18.29 7.16 -4.41
CA ARG A 106 18.90 8.50 -4.31
C ARG A 106 18.14 9.53 -5.13
#